data_AF-A0A7S2ZQE1-F1
#
_entry.id   AF-A0A7S2ZQE1-F1
#
_cell.length_a   1.000
_cell.length_b   1.000
_cell.length_c   1.000
_cell.angle_alpha   90.00
_cell.angle_beta   90.00
_cell.angle_gamma   90.00
#
_symmetry.space_group_name_H-M   'P 1'
#
loop_
_entity.id
_entity.type
_entity.pdbx_description
1 polymer ?
#
loop_
_entity_poly.entity_id
_entity_poly.type
_entity_poly.pdbx_seq_one_letter_code
_entity_poly.pdbx_strand_id
1 'polypeptide(L)'
;MKKHDKVTNLHCKDDKMRELSGKYSFTHPGKLEAMKKSVEEEFARCFWSGDVDHAKEELRESLRELVIWERNTIWRDMLQSERRVNAVVAKKAGQGIKRYWMPSLKPVPVFVSVIMFLIVLLASPALFDLLPNISHYHPANVYAAQRSLSLVVLVSFLWATEAVPLYVTALAVPALSVILNVYVTENGKRLMLSGDAAKLAVSAMCSSTILLIIGGYSIASALSKYALDKTVAMYVLAKAGQPSQVLLLLMLLAVFLSMWISNVATPVLLNSIMLPIVQGFSAHSLPFVKCLLLGIALASNIGGMGTPIASPQNAIALSALEGMQQVSFLQWTAISVPLMLLMVILGHGLLMFWFRPGKFALPIIPSHVEAFTAPHYLILGTVAVTISLWCWKPAVAIAGSEGIIACLPILVFYGSGLLSKEDFNNLPWNVIMLVAGGVSLGSAVEASKLLRIVGGAISQSMSGASLWMVTTVFSCFIFIVSSATSHTVSAIIILPLLAEIGAGIGHPRLMVMGGALACSCAMALPVSSFPNTAAVSVENELGKQYLQPSDIVKLGVQMTVICASVLISFGFGIMYLMGF
;
A
#
# COMPACT_ATOMS: atom_id res chain seq x y z
N MET A 1 -5.35 -5.72 35.17
CA MET A 1 -4.61 -5.26 36.37
C MET A 1 -3.92 -6.38 37.14
N LYS A 2 -4.60 -7.40 37.68
CA LYS A 2 -3.93 -8.48 38.46
C LYS A 2 -2.77 -9.19 37.72
N LYS A 3 -2.91 -9.39 36.41
CA LYS A 3 -1.87 -10.02 35.56
C LYS A 3 -0.72 -9.06 35.22
N HIS A 4 -1.02 -7.77 35.08
CA HIS A 4 -0.04 -6.69 34.91
C HIS A 4 0.85 -6.58 36.15
N ASP A 5 0.23 -6.43 37.32
CA ASP A 5 0.91 -6.34 38.61
C ASP A 5 1.86 -7.51 38.87
N LYS A 6 1.43 -8.74 38.52
CA LYS A 6 2.24 -9.95 38.65
C LYS A 6 3.45 -9.99 37.71
N VAL A 7 3.38 -9.34 36.54
CA VAL A 7 4.44 -9.36 35.53
C VAL A 7 5.40 -8.18 35.70
N THR A 8 4.89 -7.01 36.07
CA THR A 8 5.69 -5.80 36.27
C THR A 8 6.18 -5.63 37.71
N ASN A 9 5.79 -6.54 38.62
CA ASN A 9 6.04 -6.44 40.06
C ASN A 9 5.54 -5.11 40.68
N LEU A 10 4.44 -4.59 40.14
CA LEU A 10 3.77 -3.38 40.64
C LEU A 10 2.46 -3.76 41.34
N HIS A 11 1.93 -2.90 42.22
CA HIS A 11 0.67 -3.12 42.93
C HIS A 11 -0.41 -2.11 42.54
N CYS A 12 -0.57 -1.87 41.23
CA CYS A 12 -1.47 -0.82 40.72
C CYS A 12 -2.95 -1.21 40.75
N LYS A 13 -3.28 -2.49 40.91
CA LYS A 13 -4.66 -2.98 40.93
C LYS A 13 -5.45 -2.39 42.09
N ASP A 14 -4.90 -2.42 43.30
CA ASP A 14 -5.68 -2.09 44.48
C ASP A 14 -5.99 -0.58 44.54
N ASP A 15 -5.06 0.26 44.09
CA ASP A 15 -5.27 1.70 43.96
C ASP A 15 -6.32 2.05 42.90
N LYS A 16 -6.23 1.47 41.70
CA LYS A 16 -7.22 1.72 40.63
C LYS A 16 -8.58 1.09 40.94
N MET A 17 -8.64 -0.03 41.65
CA MET A 17 -9.90 -0.65 42.06
C MET A 17 -10.67 0.22 43.05
N ARG A 18 -9.98 0.97 43.93
CA ARG A 18 -10.63 1.98 44.78
C ARG A 18 -11.25 3.09 43.95
N GLU A 19 -10.54 3.56 42.93
CA GLU A 19 -11.02 4.61 42.02
C GLU A 19 -12.23 4.17 41.17
N LEU A 20 -12.24 2.89 40.75
CA LEU A 20 -13.34 2.28 39.99
C LEU A 20 -14.56 1.96 40.87
N SER A 21 -14.35 1.57 42.14
CA SER A 21 -15.43 1.20 43.05
C SER A 21 -16.42 2.34 43.33
N GLY A 22 -15.98 3.60 43.21
CA GLY A 22 -16.84 4.78 43.30
C GLY A 22 -17.61 5.13 42.02
N LYS A 23 -17.24 4.53 40.87
CA LYS A 23 -17.82 4.83 39.55
C LYS A 23 -18.62 3.68 38.94
N TYR A 24 -18.52 2.48 39.51
CA TYR A 24 -19.18 1.27 38.99
C TYR A 24 -20.59 1.11 39.59
N SER A 25 -21.58 1.75 38.99
CA SER A 25 -22.99 1.51 39.29
C SER A 25 -23.60 0.64 38.21
N PHE A 26 -23.51 -0.69 38.36
CA PHE A 26 -24.54 -1.50 37.71
C PHE A 26 -25.86 -1.21 38.41
N THR A 27 -26.82 -0.74 37.62
CA THR A 27 -28.24 -0.58 37.95
C THR A 27 -28.76 -1.68 38.86
N HIS A 28 -29.55 -1.30 39.87
CA HIS A 28 -30.28 -2.14 40.84
C HIS A 28 -30.07 -3.67 40.66
N PRO A 29 -29.32 -4.35 41.55
CA PRO A 29 -28.96 -5.76 41.38
C PRO A 29 -30.14 -6.70 41.08
N GLY A 30 -31.33 -6.39 41.59
CA GLY A 30 -32.56 -7.14 41.27
C GLY A 30 -33.00 -7.06 39.80
N LYS A 31 -32.72 -5.95 39.08
CA LYS A 31 -33.06 -5.79 37.66
C LYS A 31 -32.13 -6.60 36.76
N LEU A 32 -30.86 -6.74 37.15
CA LEU A 32 -29.89 -7.57 36.44
C LEU A 32 -30.20 -9.06 36.61
N GLU A 33 -30.51 -9.49 37.84
CA GLU A 33 -30.99 -10.85 38.13
C GLU A 33 -32.23 -11.20 37.29
N ALA A 34 -33.20 -10.27 37.20
CA ALA A 34 -34.41 -10.47 36.40
C ALA A 34 -34.11 -10.60 34.90
N MET A 35 -33.25 -9.73 34.34
CA MET A 35 -32.83 -9.83 32.93
C MET A 35 -32.06 -11.13 32.66
N LYS A 36 -31.15 -11.52 33.55
CA LYS A 36 -30.38 -12.76 33.42
C LYS A 36 -31.31 -13.97 33.37
N LYS A 37 -32.29 -14.02 34.28
CA LYS A 37 -33.28 -15.09 34.31
C LYS A 37 -34.13 -15.11 33.03
N SER A 38 -34.55 -13.94 32.54
CA SER A 38 -35.29 -13.82 31.27
C SER A 38 -34.50 -14.36 30.08
N VAL A 39 -33.20 -14.03 30.00
CA VAL A 39 -32.32 -14.52 28.93
C VAL A 39 -32.10 -16.03 29.02
N GLU A 40 -31.87 -16.57 30.23
CA GLU A 40 -31.75 -18.02 30.45
C GLU A 40 -33.02 -18.77 30.02
N GLU A 41 -34.20 -18.25 30.34
CA GLU A 41 -35.50 -18.84 29.97
C GLU A 41 -35.80 -18.76 28.47
N GLU A 42 -35.51 -17.63 27.81
CA GLU A 42 -35.68 -17.49 26.36
C GLU A 42 -34.71 -18.37 25.59
N PHE A 43 -33.44 -18.42 26.01
CA PHE A 43 -32.42 -19.26 25.39
C PHE A 43 -32.77 -20.75 25.53
N ALA A 44 -33.25 -21.17 26.70
CA ALA A 44 -33.72 -22.54 26.91
C ALA A 44 -34.88 -22.92 25.96
N ARG A 45 -35.85 -22.02 25.76
CA ARG A 45 -36.97 -22.28 24.82
C ARG A 45 -36.52 -22.39 23.37
N CYS A 46 -35.59 -21.54 22.96
CA CYS A 46 -35.13 -21.48 21.57
C CYS A 46 -34.21 -22.64 21.19
N PHE A 47 -33.33 -23.08 22.10
CA PHE A 47 -32.22 -23.98 21.77
C PHE A 47 -32.22 -25.31 22.52
N TRP A 48 -32.87 -25.38 23.69
CA TRP A 48 -32.85 -26.57 24.57
C TRP A 48 -34.25 -27.12 24.90
N SER A 49 -35.26 -26.82 24.08
CA SER A 49 -36.65 -27.29 24.26
C SER A 49 -37.24 -27.00 25.66
N GLY A 50 -36.77 -25.93 26.31
CA GLY A 50 -37.20 -25.52 27.65
C GLY A 50 -36.34 -26.06 28.80
N ASP A 51 -35.27 -26.82 28.56
CA ASP A 51 -34.31 -27.23 29.59
C ASP A 51 -33.41 -26.05 29.98
N VAL A 52 -33.71 -25.46 31.14
CA VAL A 52 -33.03 -24.26 31.66
C VAL A 52 -31.64 -24.58 32.23
N ASP A 53 -31.41 -25.80 32.69
CA ASP A 53 -30.14 -26.15 33.36
C ASP A 53 -29.03 -26.38 32.33
N HIS A 54 -29.32 -27.07 31.22
CA HIS A 54 -28.39 -27.18 30.08
C HIS A 54 -28.12 -25.82 29.43
N ALA A 55 -29.16 -24.99 29.25
CA ALA A 55 -29.02 -23.64 28.73
C ALA A 55 -28.07 -22.77 29.59
N LYS A 56 -28.16 -22.90 30.92
CA LYS A 56 -27.27 -22.20 31.86
C LYS A 56 -25.82 -22.67 31.76
N GLU A 57 -25.58 -23.97 31.59
CA GLU A 57 -24.23 -24.51 31.42
C GLU A 57 -23.60 -23.99 30.12
N GLU A 58 -24.29 -24.06 29.00
CA GLU A 58 -23.76 -23.58 27.71
C GLU A 58 -23.55 -22.05 27.70
N LEU A 59 -24.49 -21.29 28.27
CA LEU A 59 -24.33 -19.82 28.42
C LEU A 59 -23.13 -19.49 29.32
N ARG A 60 -22.89 -20.25 30.39
CA ARG A 60 -21.71 -20.07 31.25
C ARG A 60 -20.42 -20.43 30.54
N GLU A 61 -20.38 -21.52 29.78
CA GLU A 61 -19.21 -21.92 29.00
C GLU A 61 -18.90 -20.88 27.93
N SER A 62 -19.90 -20.46 27.16
CA SER A 62 -19.78 -19.42 26.12
C SER A 62 -19.30 -18.09 26.71
N LEU A 63 -19.88 -17.66 27.85
CA LEU A 63 -19.45 -16.45 28.55
C LEU A 63 -18.00 -16.60 29.07
N ARG A 64 -17.64 -17.78 29.58
CA ARG A 64 -16.29 -18.05 30.06
C ARG A 64 -15.28 -18.00 28.92
N GLU A 65 -15.61 -18.56 27.77
CA GLU A 65 -14.79 -18.47 26.56
C GLU A 65 -14.66 -17.03 26.08
N LEU A 66 -15.76 -16.28 26.01
CA LEU A 66 -15.76 -14.86 25.63
C LEU A 66 -14.89 -14.03 26.58
N VAL A 67 -15.02 -14.22 27.90
CA VAL A 67 -14.23 -13.52 28.91
C VAL A 67 -12.75 -13.92 28.84
N ILE A 68 -12.45 -15.19 28.59
CA ILE A 68 -11.07 -15.66 28.36
C ILE A 68 -10.51 -15.02 27.10
N TRP A 69 -11.30 -14.95 26.04
CA TRP A 69 -10.96 -14.33 24.77
C TRP A 69 -10.67 -12.85 24.95
N GLU A 70 -11.62 -12.05 25.44
CA GLU A 70 -11.47 -10.61 25.70
C GLU A 70 -10.27 -10.31 26.60
N ARG A 71 -10.09 -11.10 27.66
CA ARG A 71 -8.94 -10.96 28.56
C ARG A 71 -7.63 -11.23 27.83
N ASN A 72 -7.60 -12.18 26.90
CA ASN A 72 -6.39 -12.52 26.14
C ASN A 72 -6.14 -11.52 25.01
N THR A 73 -7.15 -10.99 24.32
CA THR A 73 -7.00 -9.95 23.28
C THR A 73 -6.63 -8.60 23.90
N ILE A 74 -7.34 -8.13 24.92
CA ILE A 74 -7.03 -6.84 25.58
C ILE A 74 -5.63 -6.89 26.20
N TRP A 75 -5.27 -8.00 26.86
CA TRP A 75 -3.93 -8.15 27.44
C TRP A 75 -2.84 -8.23 26.38
N ARG A 76 -3.12 -8.84 25.23
CA ARG A 76 -2.18 -8.95 24.12
C ARG A 76 -2.01 -7.63 23.38
N ASP A 77 -3.07 -6.86 23.20
CA ASP A 77 -3.01 -5.49 22.65
C ASP A 77 -2.31 -4.53 23.62
N MET A 78 -2.54 -4.70 24.93
CA MET A 78 -1.82 -3.97 25.98
C MET A 78 -0.33 -4.36 26.00
N LEU A 79 0.01 -5.63 25.89
CA LEU A 79 1.41 -6.09 25.80
C LEU A 79 2.07 -5.72 24.49
N GLN A 80 1.36 -5.68 23.36
CA GLN A 80 1.91 -5.26 22.07
C GLN A 80 2.12 -3.74 22.02
N SER A 81 1.20 -2.95 22.57
CA SER A 81 1.40 -1.52 22.75
C SER A 81 2.52 -1.23 23.75
N GLU A 82 2.58 -1.97 24.87
CA GLU A 82 3.67 -1.86 25.85
C GLU A 82 5.00 -2.36 25.29
N ARG A 83 5.05 -3.38 24.42
CA ARG A 83 6.26 -3.78 23.68
C ARG A 83 6.64 -2.77 22.61
N ARG A 84 5.69 -2.08 21.96
CA ARG A 84 6.00 -0.95 21.06
C ARG A 84 6.60 0.22 21.84
N VAL A 85 6.03 0.56 22.99
CA VAL A 85 6.54 1.61 23.89
C VAL A 85 7.87 1.20 24.51
N ASN A 86 8.01 -0.03 25.01
CA ASN A 86 9.25 -0.56 25.57
C ASN A 86 10.30 -0.85 24.51
N ALA A 87 9.97 -1.13 23.25
CA ALA A 87 10.97 -1.18 22.18
C ALA A 87 11.50 0.23 21.88
N VAL A 88 10.67 1.26 21.98
CA VAL A 88 11.07 2.67 21.87
C VAL A 88 11.89 3.12 23.10
N VAL A 89 11.55 2.65 24.31
CA VAL A 89 12.23 2.99 25.57
C VAL A 89 13.49 2.14 25.81
N ALA A 90 13.52 0.86 25.44
CA ALA A 90 14.71 -0.01 25.51
C ALA A 90 15.76 0.43 24.48
N LYS A 91 15.35 0.95 23.31
CA LYS A 91 16.25 1.69 22.41
C LYS A 91 16.88 2.93 23.06
N LYS A 92 16.24 3.49 24.08
CA LYS A 92 16.73 4.66 24.85
C LYS A 92 17.49 4.29 26.13
N ALA A 93 17.19 3.16 26.77
CA ALA A 93 17.69 2.82 28.10
C ALA A 93 18.79 1.74 28.12
N GLY A 94 18.93 0.94 27.06
CA GLY A 94 19.77 -0.26 27.06
C GLY A 94 21.01 -0.17 26.17
N GLN A 95 21.75 0.94 26.19
CA GLN A 95 23.14 0.99 25.71
C GLN A 95 23.80 2.27 26.21
N GLY A 96 24.91 2.12 26.95
CA GLY A 96 25.78 3.23 27.33
C GLY A 96 26.08 4.10 26.10
N ILE A 97 26.05 5.41 26.31
CA ILE A 97 26.15 6.44 25.28
C ILE A 97 27.52 6.33 24.57
N LYS A 98 27.66 5.42 23.61
CA LYS A 98 28.46 5.67 22.42
C LYS A 98 27.56 6.45 21.49
N ARG A 99 27.79 7.76 21.50
CA ARG A 99 27.14 8.75 20.64
C ARG A 99 27.55 8.47 19.19
N TYR A 100 26.93 7.47 18.56
CA TYR A 100 26.91 7.37 17.10
C TYR A 100 25.98 8.49 16.60
N TRP A 101 26.56 9.68 16.39
CA TRP A 101 26.00 10.64 15.46
C TRP A 101 25.87 9.91 14.12
N MET A 102 24.62 9.68 13.69
CA MET A 102 24.18 8.91 12.50
C MET A 102 24.21 7.37 12.62
N PRO A 103 23.04 6.74 12.75
CA PRO A 103 22.85 5.38 12.26
C PRO A 103 21.57 5.29 11.39
N SER A 104 21.71 5.63 10.11
CA SER A 104 20.80 5.17 9.04
C SER A 104 21.43 5.30 7.65
N LEU A 105 22.44 6.17 7.50
CA LEU A 105 23.29 6.23 6.32
C LEU A 105 24.07 4.91 6.20
N LYS A 106 23.83 4.17 5.12
CA LYS A 106 24.68 3.04 4.73
C LYS A 106 25.83 3.62 3.91
N PRO A 107 27.02 3.84 4.50
CA PRO A 107 28.07 4.66 3.85
C PRO A 107 28.57 4.04 2.56
N VAL A 108 28.63 2.71 2.48
CA VAL A 108 29.06 1.98 1.27
C VAL A 108 28.08 2.21 0.11
N PRO A 109 26.76 1.94 0.23
CA PRO A 109 25.77 2.30 -0.79
C PRO A 109 25.78 3.77 -1.20
N VAL A 110 25.94 4.70 -0.26
CA VAL A 110 26.03 6.14 -0.59
C VAL A 110 27.27 6.42 -1.44
N PHE A 111 28.43 5.91 -1.03
CA PHE A 111 29.68 6.08 -1.75
C PHE A 111 29.62 5.47 -3.16
N VAL A 112 29.05 4.27 -3.29
CA VAL A 112 28.79 3.63 -4.60
C VAL A 112 27.87 4.48 -5.45
N SER A 113 26.79 5.03 -4.88
CA SER A 113 25.84 5.88 -5.61
C SER A 113 26.52 7.16 -6.12
N VAL A 114 27.40 7.77 -5.31
CA VAL A 114 28.17 8.96 -5.69
C VAL A 114 29.21 8.62 -6.76
N ILE A 115 29.90 7.48 -6.66
CA ILE A 115 30.83 7.02 -7.71
C ILE A 115 30.08 6.80 -9.01
N MET A 116 28.95 6.07 -8.99
CA MET A 116 28.15 5.82 -10.19
C MET A 116 27.64 7.12 -10.80
N PHE A 117 27.23 8.08 -9.98
CA PHE A 117 26.89 9.43 -10.42
C PHE A 117 28.06 10.12 -11.11
N LEU A 118 29.25 10.12 -10.51
CA LEU A 118 30.45 10.73 -11.10
C LEU A 118 30.84 10.05 -12.41
N ILE A 119 30.77 8.72 -12.46
CA ILE A 119 31.03 7.94 -13.68
C ILE A 119 30.06 8.36 -14.78
N VAL A 120 28.76 8.40 -14.52
CA VAL A 120 27.77 8.78 -15.53
C VAL A 120 27.91 10.25 -15.91
N LEU A 121 28.17 11.14 -14.96
CA LEU A 121 28.39 12.56 -15.26
C LEU A 121 29.57 12.76 -16.20
N LEU A 122 30.69 12.06 -15.96
CA LEU A 122 31.89 12.14 -16.78
C LEU A 122 31.78 11.37 -18.11
N ALA A 123 31.02 10.26 -18.14
CA ALA A 123 30.83 9.43 -19.34
C ALA A 123 29.69 9.91 -20.24
N SER A 124 28.76 10.72 -19.71
CA SER A 124 27.57 11.18 -20.43
C SER A 124 27.86 11.95 -21.73
N PRO A 125 28.94 12.76 -21.86
CA PRO A 125 29.30 13.36 -23.15
C PRO A 125 29.56 12.31 -24.22
N ALA A 126 30.43 11.34 -23.91
CA ALA A 126 30.73 10.24 -24.82
C ALA A 126 29.48 9.42 -25.15
N LEU A 127 28.63 9.11 -24.17
CA LEU A 127 27.40 8.36 -24.40
C LEU A 127 26.43 9.08 -25.35
N PHE A 128 26.30 10.40 -25.21
CA PHE A 128 25.42 11.20 -26.06
C PHE A 128 25.99 11.38 -27.48
N ASP A 129 27.30 11.37 -27.64
CA ASP A 129 27.95 11.38 -28.97
C ASP A 129 27.66 10.10 -29.77
N LEU A 130 27.34 8.97 -29.10
CA LEU A 130 26.88 7.74 -29.76
C LEU A 130 25.41 7.80 -30.21
N LEU A 131 24.61 8.77 -29.73
CA LEU A 131 23.20 8.85 -30.09
C LEU A 131 23.03 9.42 -31.51
N PRO A 132 22.17 8.80 -32.35
CA PRO A 132 21.91 9.31 -33.69
C PRO A 132 21.28 10.71 -33.62
N ASN A 133 21.65 11.58 -34.55
CA ASN A 133 21.11 12.93 -34.72
C ASN A 133 21.29 13.89 -33.52
N ILE A 134 22.22 13.61 -32.60
CA ILE A 134 22.47 14.49 -31.44
C ILE A 134 22.87 15.92 -31.86
N SER A 135 23.52 16.06 -33.01
CA SER A 135 23.95 17.34 -33.59
C SER A 135 22.79 18.28 -33.96
N HIS A 136 21.55 17.79 -34.05
CA HIS A 136 20.37 18.62 -34.32
C HIS A 136 19.87 19.36 -33.06
N TYR A 137 20.31 18.96 -31.87
CA TYR A 137 19.88 19.57 -30.62
C TYR A 137 20.81 20.73 -30.23
N HIS A 138 20.22 21.80 -29.71
CA HIS A 138 20.99 22.93 -29.20
C HIS A 138 21.90 22.48 -28.03
N PRO A 139 23.16 22.92 -27.93
CA PRO A 139 24.11 22.46 -26.91
C PRO A 139 23.58 22.56 -25.47
N ALA A 140 22.83 23.63 -25.16
CA ALA A 140 22.20 23.79 -23.85
C ALA A 140 21.28 22.62 -23.47
N ASN A 141 20.53 22.06 -24.43
CA ASN A 141 19.65 20.91 -24.21
C ASN A 141 20.47 19.65 -23.97
N VAL A 142 21.56 19.47 -24.71
CA VAL A 142 22.44 18.31 -24.57
C VAL A 142 23.11 18.32 -23.18
N TYR A 143 23.64 19.46 -22.74
CA TYR A 143 24.23 19.59 -21.40
C TYR A 143 23.20 19.38 -20.28
N ALA A 144 22.00 19.96 -20.42
CA ALA A 144 20.93 19.77 -19.45
C ALA A 144 20.50 18.29 -19.37
N ALA A 145 20.36 17.63 -20.51
CA ALA A 145 20.01 16.22 -20.60
C ALA A 145 21.08 15.31 -19.98
N GLN A 146 22.36 15.55 -20.24
CA GLN A 146 23.47 14.80 -19.63
C GLN A 146 23.48 14.90 -18.10
N ARG A 147 23.28 16.11 -17.58
CA ARG A 147 23.20 16.36 -16.13
C ARG A 147 21.94 15.75 -15.52
N SER A 148 20.82 15.79 -16.25
CA SER A 148 19.57 15.15 -15.85
C SER A 148 19.70 13.63 -15.81
N LEU A 149 20.37 13.01 -16.80
CA LEU A 149 20.66 11.57 -16.78
C LEU A 149 21.49 11.19 -15.55
N SER A 150 22.49 12.02 -15.23
CA SER A 150 23.33 11.82 -14.05
C SER A 150 22.52 11.93 -12.75
N LEU A 151 21.62 12.92 -12.65
CA LEU A 151 20.67 13.05 -11.54
C LEU A 151 19.76 11.82 -11.41
N VAL A 152 19.18 11.37 -12.52
CA VAL A 152 18.31 10.17 -12.54
C VAL A 152 19.07 8.95 -12.05
N VAL A 153 20.31 8.74 -12.52
CA VAL A 153 21.15 7.61 -12.07
C VAL A 153 21.44 7.72 -10.57
N LEU A 154 21.87 8.88 -10.08
CA LEU A 154 22.15 9.09 -8.66
C LEU A 154 20.93 8.74 -7.80
N VAL A 155 19.77 9.32 -8.13
CA VAL A 155 18.53 9.14 -7.39
C VAL A 155 18.06 7.68 -7.47
N SER A 156 18.15 7.06 -8.64
CA SER A 156 17.81 5.64 -8.86
C SER A 156 18.66 4.71 -8.01
N PHE A 157 19.97 4.93 -7.93
CA PHE A 157 20.86 4.14 -7.08
C PHE A 157 20.58 4.36 -5.59
N LEU A 158 20.35 5.61 -5.16
CA LEU A 158 20.01 5.92 -3.77
C LEU A 158 18.71 5.23 -3.34
N TRP A 159 17.70 5.17 -4.22
CA TRP A 159 16.46 4.45 -3.96
C TRP A 159 16.60 2.93 -4.04
N ALA A 160 17.26 2.40 -5.08
CA ALA A 160 17.42 0.95 -5.27
C ALA A 160 18.26 0.30 -4.16
N THR A 161 19.27 1.00 -3.65
CA THR A 161 20.11 0.50 -2.57
C THR A 161 19.59 0.85 -1.17
N GLU A 162 18.56 1.70 -1.09
CA GLU A 162 18.08 2.32 0.15
C GLU A 162 19.25 2.82 1.00
N ALA A 163 20.19 3.51 0.36
CA ALA A 163 21.38 4.08 0.99
C ALA A 163 21.01 5.18 2.00
N VAL A 164 19.95 5.90 1.64
CA VAL A 164 19.31 7.00 2.36
C VAL A 164 17.80 6.70 2.36
N PRO A 165 17.04 7.04 3.41
CA PRO A 165 15.59 6.84 3.41
C PRO A 165 14.93 7.46 2.17
N LEU A 166 14.01 6.72 1.54
CA LEU A 166 13.44 7.07 0.22
C LEU A 166 12.91 8.52 0.15
N TYR A 167 12.21 8.96 1.20
CA TYR A 167 11.64 10.30 1.28
C TYR A 167 12.70 11.41 1.43
N VAL A 168 13.87 11.11 2.00
CA VAL A 168 14.98 12.07 2.12
C VAL A 168 15.62 12.27 0.75
N THR A 169 15.85 11.19 0.00
CA THR A 169 16.29 11.27 -1.39
C THR A 169 15.30 12.09 -2.22
N ALA A 170 13.99 11.85 -2.06
CA ALA A 170 12.94 12.58 -2.75
C ALA A 170 12.94 14.09 -2.41
N LEU A 171 13.12 14.46 -1.14
CA LEU A 171 13.27 15.85 -0.71
C LEU A 171 14.57 16.52 -1.22
N ALA A 172 15.61 15.72 -1.52
CA ALA A 172 16.85 16.23 -2.10
C ALA A 172 16.74 16.50 -3.61
N VAL A 173 15.79 15.87 -4.32
CA VAL A 173 15.63 16.00 -5.78
C VAL A 173 15.50 17.47 -6.24
N PRO A 174 14.61 18.31 -5.68
CA PRO A 174 14.51 19.70 -6.11
C PRO A 174 15.84 20.45 -5.98
N ALA A 175 16.52 20.30 -4.84
CA ALA A 175 17.81 20.94 -4.59
C ALA A 175 18.88 20.46 -5.58
N LEU A 176 19.01 19.14 -5.77
CA LEU A 176 19.98 18.57 -6.69
C LEU A 176 19.71 18.96 -8.14
N SER A 177 18.44 19.00 -8.57
CA SER A 177 18.06 19.40 -9.92
C SER A 177 18.46 20.84 -10.24
N VAL A 178 18.29 21.75 -9.27
CA VAL A 178 18.69 23.16 -9.42
C VAL A 178 20.21 23.31 -9.39
N ILE A 179 20.90 22.64 -8.45
CA ILE A 179 22.37 22.70 -8.34
C ILE A 179 23.05 22.15 -9.61
N LEU A 180 22.50 21.08 -10.17
CA LEU A 180 22.99 20.48 -11.41
C LEU A 180 22.56 21.26 -12.67
N ASN A 181 21.81 22.36 -12.55
CA ASN A 181 21.36 23.18 -13.69
C ASN A 181 20.73 22.34 -14.82
N VAL A 182 19.73 21.52 -14.47
CA VAL A 182 19.06 20.61 -15.42
C VAL A 182 17.90 21.27 -16.18
N TYR A 183 17.44 22.45 -15.74
CA TYR A 183 16.29 23.13 -16.34
C TYR A 183 16.71 23.99 -17.53
N VAL A 184 15.95 23.90 -18.62
CA VAL A 184 16.12 24.72 -19.82
C VAL A 184 14.93 25.67 -19.95
N THR A 185 15.19 26.88 -20.44
CA THR A 185 14.14 27.84 -20.83
C THR A 185 13.20 27.27 -21.91
N GLU A 186 11.96 27.74 -21.97
CA GLU A 186 10.95 27.28 -22.95
C GLU A 186 11.45 27.36 -24.40
N ASN A 187 12.25 28.38 -24.71
CA ASN A 187 12.86 28.56 -26.04
C ASN A 187 13.94 27.51 -26.38
N GLY A 188 14.35 26.66 -25.43
CA GLY A 188 15.35 25.61 -25.62
C GLY A 188 16.77 26.11 -25.92
N LYS A 189 17.01 27.41 -25.78
CA LYS A 189 18.27 28.07 -26.21
C LYS A 189 19.22 28.36 -25.06
N ARG A 190 18.74 28.38 -23.82
CA ARG A 190 19.53 28.71 -22.63
C ARG A 190 19.09 27.90 -21.42
N LEU A 191 20.01 27.63 -20.52
CA LEU A 191 19.71 27.11 -19.18
C LEU A 191 18.87 28.14 -18.41
N MET A 192 17.94 27.64 -17.60
CA MET A 192 17.06 28.45 -16.78
C MET A 192 17.85 29.08 -15.62
N LEU A 193 17.49 30.29 -15.21
CA LEU A 193 18.09 30.94 -14.03
C LEU A 193 17.74 30.14 -12.77
N SER A 194 18.67 30.02 -11.84
CA SER A 194 18.51 29.17 -10.64
C SER A 194 17.29 29.54 -9.81
N GLY A 195 16.91 30.83 -9.77
CA GLY A 195 15.72 31.28 -9.05
C GLY A 195 14.40 30.77 -9.65
N ASP A 196 14.27 30.79 -10.98
CA ASP A 196 13.08 30.30 -11.66
C ASP A 196 13.05 28.76 -11.68
N ALA A 197 14.21 28.13 -11.86
CA ALA A 197 14.37 26.69 -11.75
C ALA A 197 13.95 26.18 -10.37
N ALA A 198 14.31 26.89 -9.28
CA ALA A 198 13.90 26.52 -7.93
C ALA A 198 12.39 26.64 -7.71
N LYS A 199 11.76 27.71 -8.23
CA LYS A 199 10.30 27.85 -8.18
C LYS A 199 9.60 26.69 -8.89
N LEU A 200 10.06 26.36 -10.09
CA LEU A 200 9.51 25.26 -10.89
C LEU A 200 9.68 23.92 -10.15
N ALA A 201 10.91 23.60 -9.70
CA ALA A 201 11.23 22.37 -8.99
C ALA A 201 10.39 22.15 -7.73
N VAL A 202 10.18 23.21 -6.93
CA VAL A 202 9.38 23.15 -5.70
C VAL A 202 7.88 23.14 -6.01
N SER A 203 7.42 23.93 -6.98
CA SER A 203 5.99 23.95 -7.36
C SER A 203 5.52 22.59 -7.90
N ALA A 204 6.38 21.86 -8.61
CA ALA A 204 6.10 20.51 -9.10
C ALA A 204 5.82 19.50 -7.97
N MET A 205 6.30 19.75 -6.75
CA MET A 205 6.02 18.89 -5.60
C MET A 205 4.58 19.01 -5.08
N CYS A 206 3.86 20.07 -5.43
CA CYS A 206 2.49 20.33 -5.00
C CYS A 206 1.50 20.09 -6.15
N SER A 207 1.49 18.88 -6.72
CA SER A 207 0.62 18.54 -7.85
C SER A 207 -0.76 18.04 -7.45
N SER A 208 -1.68 17.98 -8.42
CA SER A 208 -3.03 17.41 -8.24
C SER A 208 -2.97 15.97 -7.73
N THR A 209 -1.98 15.19 -8.16
CA THR A 209 -1.78 13.80 -7.71
C THR A 209 -1.50 13.74 -6.21
N ILE A 210 -0.75 14.69 -5.66
CA ILE A 210 -0.45 14.74 -4.22
C ILE A 210 -1.72 15.03 -3.40
N LEU A 211 -2.56 15.97 -3.86
CA LEU A 211 -3.85 16.23 -3.22
C LEU A 211 -4.79 15.01 -3.28
N LEU A 212 -4.79 14.29 -4.42
CA LEU A 212 -5.54 13.06 -4.59
C LEU A 212 -5.13 11.98 -3.56
N ILE A 213 -3.83 11.81 -3.35
CA ILE A 213 -3.29 10.88 -2.34
C ILE A 213 -3.69 11.30 -0.91
N ILE A 214 -3.56 12.59 -0.56
CA ILE A 214 -3.92 13.07 0.79
C ILE A 214 -5.41 12.86 1.07
N GLY A 215 -6.27 13.14 0.09
CA GLY A 215 -7.71 12.87 0.20
C GLY A 215 -8.01 11.38 0.32
N GLY A 216 -7.35 10.53 -0.48
CA GLY A 216 -7.45 9.07 -0.39
C GLY A 216 -7.03 8.53 0.99
N TYR A 217 -5.91 9.00 1.54
CA TYR A 217 -5.48 8.60 2.89
C TYR A 217 -6.39 9.14 3.99
N SER A 218 -7.03 10.28 3.78
CA SER A 218 -8.05 10.80 4.72
C SER A 218 -9.28 9.89 4.73
N ILE A 219 -9.71 9.38 3.56
CA ILE A 219 -10.75 8.35 3.46
C ILE A 219 -10.32 7.07 4.19
N ALA A 220 -9.11 6.56 3.89
CA ALA A 220 -8.59 5.36 4.53
C ALA A 220 -8.51 5.51 6.07
N SER A 221 -8.01 6.64 6.56
CA SER A 221 -7.90 6.96 7.98
C SER A 221 -9.28 6.98 8.67
N ALA A 222 -10.29 7.61 8.05
CA ALA A 222 -11.64 7.62 8.57
C ALA A 222 -12.26 6.21 8.63
N LEU A 223 -12.11 5.42 7.57
CA LEU A 223 -12.61 4.04 7.52
C LEU A 223 -11.99 3.17 8.63
N SER A 224 -10.68 3.28 8.85
CA SER A 224 -9.98 2.50 9.88
C SER A 224 -10.22 3.00 11.31
N LYS A 225 -10.33 4.32 11.54
CA LYS A 225 -10.58 4.90 12.87
C LYS A 225 -11.94 4.47 13.42
N TYR A 226 -12.95 4.40 12.56
CA TYR A 226 -14.31 3.96 12.89
C TYR A 226 -14.52 2.46 12.68
N ALA A 227 -13.45 1.68 12.48
CA ALA A 227 -13.47 0.22 12.33
C ALA A 227 -14.47 -0.30 11.27
N LEU A 228 -14.80 0.52 10.26
CA LEU A 228 -15.68 0.13 9.16
C LEU A 228 -15.05 -1.00 8.34
N ASP A 229 -13.73 -0.94 8.16
CA ASP A 229 -12.92 -1.97 7.53
C ASP A 229 -13.00 -3.32 8.26
N LYS A 230 -12.88 -3.33 9.60
CA LYS A 230 -13.01 -4.52 10.44
C LYS A 230 -14.42 -5.09 10.43
N THR A 231 -15.44 -4.24 10.52
CA THR A 231 -16.84 -4.66 10.50
C THR A 231 -17.19 -5.37 9.19
N VAL A 232 -16.77 -4.79 8.05
CA VAL A 232 -16.95 -5.43 6.73
C VAL A 232 -16.18 -6.74 6.65
N ALA A 233 -14.93 -6.75 7.12
CA ALA A 233 -14.08 -7.95 7.12
C ALA A 233 -14.71 -9.12 7.90
N MET A 234 -15.14 -8.86 9.14
CA MET A 234 -15.74 -9.86 10.01
C MET A 234 -17.09 -10.36 9.46
N TYR A 235 -17.92 -9.46 8.95
CA TYR A 235 -19.20 -9.82 8.35
C TYR A 235 -19.06 -10.72 7.12
N VAL A 236 -18.09 -10.44 6.24
CA VAL A 236 -17.81 -11.26 5.05
C VAL A 236 -17.25 -12.62 5.45
N LEU A 237 -16.32 -12.66 6.40
CA LEU A 237 -15.69 -13.90 6.86
C LEU A 237 -16.67 -14.81 7.64
N ALA A 238 -17.62 -14.24 8.38
CA ALA A 238 -18.66 -15.00 9.08
C ALA A 238 -19.58 -15.82 8.15
N LYS A 239 -19.64 -15.48 6.85
CA LYS A 239 -20.42 -16.23 5.84
C LYS A 239 -19.68 -17.44 5.26
N ALA A 240 -18.42 -17.65 5.62
CA ALA A 240 -17.60 -18.70 5.03
C ALA A 240 -17.85 -20.06 5.72
N GLY A 241 -18.27 -21.08 4.95
CA GLY A 241 -18.53 -22.42 5.49
C GLY A 241 -17.42 -23.45 5.26
N GLN A 242 -16.68 -23.34 4.15
CA GLN A 242 -15.62 -24.29 3.77
C GLN A 242 -14.24 -23.62 3.69
N PRO A 243 -13.13 -24.34 3.95
CA PRO A 243 -11.77 -23.77 3.88
C PRO A 243 -11.41 -23.08 2.56
N SER A 244 -11.84 -23.62 1.41
CA SER A 244 -11.64 -22.99 0.10
C SER A 244 -12.41 -21.67 -0.02
N GLN A 245 -13.66 -21.64 0.46
CA GLN A 245 -14.49 -20.44 0.47
C GLN A 245 -13.92 -19.38 1.41
N VAL A 246 -13.40 -19.77 2.58
CA VAL A 246 -12.70 -18.85 3.49
C VAL A 246 -11.53 -18.20 2.78
N LEU A 247 -10.67 -19.00 2.13
CA LEU A 247 -9.52 -18.47 1.42
C LEU A 247 -9.94 -17.49 0.31
N LEU A 248 -10.92 -17.86 -0.52
CA LEU A 248 -11.39 -17.00 -1.60
C LEU A 248 -12.02 -15.71 -1.06
N LEU A 249 -12.90 -15.80 -0.06
CA LEU A 249 -13.54 -14.64 0.56
C LEU A 249 -12.51 -13.72 1.23
N LEU A 250 -11.50 -14.30 1.88
CA LEU A 250 -10.39 -13.56 2.48
C LEU A 250 -9.54 -12.86 1.42
N MET A 251 -9.26 -13.51 0.29
CA MET A 251 -8.55 -12.91 -0.83
C MET A 251 -9.36 -11.78 -1.49
N LEU A 252 -10.65 -11.98 -1.74
CA LEU A 252 -11.53 -10.95 -2.30
C LEU A 252 -11.67 -9.76 -1.34
N LEU A 253 -11.76 -10.02 -0.05
CA LEU A 253 -11.75 -9.00 0.98
C LEU A 253 -10.40 -8.24 1.01
N ALA A 254 -9.27 -8.93 0.89
CA ALA A 254 -7.96 -8.30 0.79
C ALA A 254 -7.84 -7.40 -0.44
N VAL A 255 -8.38 -7.84 -1.58
CA VAL A 255 -8.43 -7.04 -2.80
C VAL A 255 -9.25 -5.77 -2.58
N PHE A 256 -10.46 -5.92 -2.03
CA PHE A 256 -11.34 -4.80 -1.75
C PHE A 256 -10.72 -3.81 -0.77
N LEU A 257 -10.20 -4.29 0.37
CA LEU A 257 -9.59 -3.40 1.36
C LEU A 257 -8.31 -2.74 0.83
N SER A 258 -7.47 -3.47 0.07
CA SER A 258 -6.22 -2.92 -0.48
C SER A 258 -6.48 -1.86 -1.55
N MET A 259 -7.57 -1.99 -2.31
CA MET A 259 -8.01 -1.01 -3.30
C MET A 259 -8.36 0.37 -2.70
N TRP A 260 -8.78 0.43 -1.43
CA TRP A 260 -9.24 1.66 -0.78
C TRP A 260 -8.34 2.15 0.37
N ILE A 261 -7.64 1.24 1.04
CA ILE A 261 -6.79 1.55 2.19
C ILE A 261 -5.34 1.66 1.74
N SER A 262 -4.68 0.52 1.55
CA SER A 262 -3.39 0.41 0.85
C SER A 262 -2.91 -1.03 0.84
N ASN A 263 -2.04 -1.34 -0.11
CA ASN A 263 -1.24 -2.56 -0.10
C ASN A 263 -0.29 -2.69 1.10
N VAL A 264 -0.13 -1.66 1.95
CA VAL A 264 0.68 -1.74 3.18
C VAL A 264 -0.19 -2.05 4.40
N ALA A 265 -1.30 -1.34 4.58
CA ALA A 265 -2.13 -1.47 5.79
C ALA A 265 -3.03 -2.73 5.76
N THR A 266 -3.59 -3.07 4.60
CA THR A 266 -4.50 -4.21 4.44
C THR A 266 -3.92 -5.56 4.90
N PRO A 267 -2.70 -5.97 4.50
CA PRO A 267 -2.17 -7.26 4.94
C PRO A 267 -1.95 -7.29 6.46
N VAL A 268 -1.57 -6.17 7.09
CA VAL A 268 -1.41 -6.10 8.54
C VAL A 268 -2.74 -6.26 9.25
N LEU A 269 -3.78 -5.57 8.77
CA LEU A 269 -5.13 -5.67 9.29
C LEU A 269 -5.67 -7.11 9.19
N LEU A 270 -5.60 -7.70 8.01
CA LEU A 270 -6.13 -9.04 7.76
C LEU A 270 -5.32 -10.12 8.48
N ASN A 271 -3.99 -10.00 8.55
CA ASN A 271 -3.19 -10.91 9.36
C ASN A 271 -3.54 -10.81 10.85
N SER A 272 -3.82 -9.59 11.34
CA SER A 272 -4.23 -9.38 12.74
C SER A 272 -5.61 -9.99 13.05
N ILE A 273 -6.55 -9.92 12.12
CA ILE A 273 -7.86 -10.56 12.21
C ILE A 273 -7.76 -12.08 12.08
N MET A 274 -6.88 -12.56 11.20
CA MET A 274 -6.71 -13.99 10.95
C MET A 274 -5.94 -14.70 12.06
N LEU A 275 -5.04 -14.02 12.77
CA LEU A 275 -4.18 -14.62 13.78
C LEU A 275 -4.94 -15.39 14.89
N PRO A 276 -5.99 -14.83 15.52
CA PRO A 276 -6.79 -15.57 16.50
C PRO A 276 -7.46 -16.83 15.92
N ILE A 277 -7.94 -16.75 14.68
CA ILE A 277 -8.58 -17.88 13.97
C ILE A 277 -7.52 -18.96 13.68
N VAL A 278 -6.34 -18.53 13.21
CA VAL A 278 -5.17 -19.35 12.92
C VAL A 278 -4.67 -20.10 14.17
N GLN A 279 -4.74 -19.47 15.34
CA GLN A 279 -4.29 -20.05 16.61
C GLN A 279 -5.23 -21.12 17.17
N GLY A 280 -6.52 -21.09 16.79
CA GLY A 280 -7.47 -22.14 17.16
C GLY A 280 -7.26 -23.46 16.41
N PHE A 281 -6.41 -23.48 15.39
CA PHE A 281 -6.13 -24.67 14.59
C PHE A 281 -5.04 -25.55 15.21
N SER A 282 -5.25 -26.88 15.20
CA SER A 282 -4.25 -27.87 15.60
C SER A 282 -3.01 -27.84 14.68
N ALA A 283 -1.90 -28.45 15.13
CA ALA A 283 -0.64 -28.51 14.37
C ALA A 283 -0.78 -29.13 12.96
N HIS A 284 -1.79 -29.98 12.73
CA HIS A 284 -2.09 -30.58 11.42
C HIS A 284 -2.58 -29.59 10.37
N SER A 285 -3.01 -28.40 10.78
CA SER A 285 -3.59 -27.34 9.92
C SER A 285 -2.57 -26.30 9.44
N LEU A 286 -1.28 -26.47 9.77
CA LEU A 286 -0.21 -25.56 9.40
C LEU A 286 -0.15 -25.24 7.89
N PRO A 287 -0.36 -26.21 6.96
CA PRO A 287 -0.38 -25.90 5.53
C PRO A 287 -1.50 -24.92 5.13
N PHE A 288 -2.67 -25.03 5.76
CA PHE A 288 -3.77 -24.10 5.50
C PHE A 288 -3.50 -22.71 6.06
N VAL A 289 -2.88 -22.63 7.24
CA VAL A 289 -2.43 -21.34 7.80
C VAL A 289 -1.47 -20.63 6.86
N LYS A 290 -0.47 -21.35 6.32
CA LYS A 290 0.43 -20.81 5.29
C LYS A 290 -0.35 -20.34 4.06
N CYS A 291 -1.32 -21.13 3.61
CA CYS A 291 -2.18 -20.82 2.48
C CYS A 291 -2.96 -19.51 2.68
N LEU A 292 -3.54 -19.29 3.86
CA LEU A 292 -4.26 -18.08 4.21
C LEU A 292 -3.35 -16.84 4.23
N LEU A 293 -2.18 -16.94 4.87
CA LEU A 293 -1.23 -15.83 4.95
C LEU A 293 -0.66 -15.46 3.58
N LEU A 294 -0.35 -16.47 2.74
CA LEU A 294 0.09 -16.26 1.36
C LEU A 294 -1.06 -15.67 0.50
N GLY A 295 -2.29 -16.14 0.69
CA GLY A 295 -3.48 -15.61 0.04
C GLY A 295 -3.68 -14.13 0.34
N ILE A 296 -3.58 -13.71 1.61
CA ILE A 296 -3.65 -12.29 1.99
C ILE A 296 -2.54 -11.49 1.32
N ALA A 297 -1.29 -11.98 1.32
CA ALA A 297 -0.16 -11.27 0.73
C ALA A 297 -0.35 -11.03 -0.77
N LEU A 298 -0.68 -12.10 -1.52
CA LEU A 298 -0.92 -12.06 -2.96
C LEU A 298 -2.09 -11.13 -3.30
N ALA A 299 -3.21 -11.32 -2.62
CA ALA A 299 -4.42 -10.55 -2.88
C ALA A 299 -4.28 -9.07 -2.49
N SER A 300 -3.49 -8.76 -1.47
CA SER A 300 -3.19 -7.36 -1.11
C SER A 300 -2.31 -6.67 -2.15
N ASN A 301 -1.32 -7.36 -2.73
CA ASN A 301 -0.54 -6.84 -3.86
C ASN A 301 -1.43 -6.59 -5.08
N ILE A 302 -2.29 -7.56 -5.41
CA ILE A 302 -3.22 -7.47 -6.55
C ILE A 302 -4.23 -6.34 -6.34
N GLY A 303 -4.85 -6.23 -5.16
CA GLY A 303 -5.79 -5.16 -4.84
C GLY A 303 -5.17 -3.76 -4.87
N GLY A 304 -3.86 -3.66 -4.63
CA GLY A 304 -3.11 -2.40 -4.69
C GLY A 304 -3.08 -1.74 -6.08
N MET A 305 -3.51 -2.44 -7.12
CA MET A 305 -3.60 -1.91 -8.49
C MET A 305 -5.00 -1.34 -8.84
N GLY A 306 -6.01 -1.55 -7.97
CA GLY A 306 -7.43 -1.34 -8.29
C GLY A 306 -7.87 0.12 -8.48
N THR A 307 -7.29 1.06 -7.73
CA THR A 307 -7.56 2.51 -7.87
C THR A 307 -6.27 3.30 -7.95
N PRO A 308 -6.29 4.52 -8.49
CA PRO A 308 -5.12 5.39 -8.48
C PRO A 308 -4.59 5.71 -7.07
N ILE A 309 -5.44 5.68 -6.04
CA ILE A 309 -5.07 5.97 -4.65
C ILE A 309 -4.61 4.73 -3.85
N ALA A 310 -4.82 3.53 -4.38
CA ALA A 310 -4.57 2.27 -3.66
C ALA A 310 -3.08 2.06 -3.30
N SER A 311 -2.16 2.54 -4.14
CA SER A 311 -0.73 2.33 -3.92
C SER A 311 0.12 3.47 -4.48
N PRO A 312 1.34 3.68 -3.93
CA PRO A 312 2.21 4.78 -4.34
C PRO A 312 2.60 4.71 -5.81
N GLN A 313 2.85 3.51 -6.35
CA GLN A 313 3.19 3.32 -7.76
C GLN A 313 2.09 3.80 -8.73
N ASN A 314 0.82 3.70 -8.35
CA ASN A 314 -0.29 4.18 -9.16
C ASN A 314 -0.32 5.70 -9.19
N ALA A 315 -0.08 6.35 -8.05
CA ALA A 315 0.06 7.79 -7.98
C ALA A 315 1.28 8.27 -8.80
N ILE A 316 2.41 7.58 -8.72
CA ILE A 316 3.58 7.89 -9.55
C ILE A 316 3.23 7.77 -11.04
N ALA A 317 2.43 6.78 -11.44
CA ALA A 317 1.96 6.62 -12.81
C ALA A 317 1.12 7.82 -13.28
N LEU A 318 0.17 8.29 -12.45
CA LEU A 318 -0.61 9.50 -12.76
C LEU A 318 0.30 10.74 -12.90
N SER A 319 1.28 10.87 -12.00
CA SER A 319 2.23 11.97 -12.06
C SER A 319 3.14 11.93 -13.30
N ALA A 320 3.53 10.74 -13.75
CA ALA A 320 4.33 10.56 -14.96
C ALA A 320 3.56 10.92 -16.24
N LEU A 321 2.22 10.97 -16.16
CA LEU A 321 1.35 11.42 -17.26
C LEU A 321 0.96 12.90 -17.12
N GLU A 322 1.38 13.63 -16.08
CA GLU A 322 1.09 15.07 -15.92
C GLU A 322 1.64 15.85 -17.13
N GLY A 323 0.84 16.75 -17.70
CA GLY A 323 1.16 17.44 -18.95
C GLY A 323 0.93 16.62 -20.23
N MET A 324 0.57 15.34 -20.13
CA MET A 324 0.22 14.47 -21.26
C MET A 324 -1.26 14.05 -21.22
N GLN A 325 -1.61 12.97 -21.92
CA GLN A 325 -2.94 12.36 -21.81
C GLN A 325 -3.12 11.67 -20.45
N GLN A 326 -3.91 12.29 -19.58
CA GLN A 326 -4.22 11.77 -18.25
C GLN A 326 -5.16 10.55 -18.28
N VAL A 327 -5.01 9.69 -17.28
CA VAL A 327 -5.91 8.56 -17.03
C VAL A 327 -6.88 8.98 -15.94
N SER A 328 -8.17 9.06 -16.25
CA SER A 328 -9.20 9.35 -15.24
C SER A 328 -9.35 8.21 -14.25
N PHE A 329 -9.81 8.53 -13.04
CA PHE A 329 -10.11 7.57 -11.98
C PHE A 329 -11.00 6.42 -12.50
N LEU A 330 -12.07 6.75 -13.22
CA LEU A 330 -12.99 5.76 -13.78
C LEU A 330 -12.31 4.84 -14.80
N GLN A 331 -11.48 5.40 -15.70
CA GLN A 331 -10.76 4.59 -16.69
C GLN A 331 -9.77 3.65 -16.00
N TRP A 332 -9.02 4.14 -15.00
CA TRP A 332 -8.09 3.32 -14.23
C TRP A 332 -8.82 2.13 -13.61
N THR A 333 -9.87 2.41 -12.84
CA THR A 333 -10.61 1.38 -12.12
C THR A 333 -11.34 0.41 -13.06
N ALA A 334 -11.88 0.90 -14.18
CA ALA A 334 -12.54 0.04 -15.17
C ALA A 334 -11.59 -0.99 -15.81
N ILE A 335 -10.31 -0.64 -15.98
CA ILE A 335 -9.28 -1.56 -16.50
C ILE A 335 -8.77 -2.48 -15.40
N SER A 336 -8.46 -1.93 -14.22
CA SER A 336 -7.82 -2.67 -13.13
C SER A 336 -8.75 -3.69 -12.48
N VAL A 337 -10.04 -3.39 -12.30
CA VAL A 337 -10.97 -4.27 -11.57
C VAL A 337 -11.17 -5.64 -12.26
N PRO A 338 -11.46 -5.73 -13.57
CA PRO A 338 -11.55 -7.01 -14.26
C PRO A 338 -10.24 -7.80 -14.20
N LEU A 339 -9.11 -7.10 -14.35
CA LEU A 339 -7.78 -7.68 -14.33
C LEU A 339 -7.46 -8.31 -12.97
N MET A 340 -7.67 -7.56 -11.89
CA MET A 340 -7.35 -8.00 -10.54
C MET A 340 -8.26 -9.13 -10.06
N LEU A 341 -9.54 -9.13 -10.44
CA LEU A 341 -10.46 -10.26 -10.16
C LEU A 341 -9.99 -11.54 -10.86
N LEU A 342 -9.61 -11.46 -12.13
CA LEU A 342 -9.07 -12.61 -12.86
C LEU A 342 -7.78 -13.13 -12.20
N MET A 343 -6.85 -12.24 -11.87
CA MET A 343 -5.60 -12.62 -11.17
C MET A 343 -5.87 -13.29 -9.82
N VAL A 344 -6.84 -12.80 -9.05
CA VAL A 344 -7.20 -13.37 -7.74
C VAL A 344 -7.82 -14.75 -7.86
N ILE A 345 -8.68 -14.97 -8.85
CA ILE A 345 -9.28 -16.28 -9.12
C ILE A 345 -8.18 -17.29 -9.51
N LEU A 346 -7.23 -16.88 -10.37
CA LEU A 346 -6.10 -17.73 -10.76
C LEU A 346 -5.16 -18.00 -9.58
N GLY A 347 -4.86 -16.99 -8.77
CA GLY A 347 -4.05 -17.13 -7.55
C GLY A 347 -4.70 -18.03 -6.51
N HIS A 348 -6.02 -17.95 -6.36
CA HIS A 348 -6.79 -18.86 -5.52
C HIS A 348 -6.67 -20.31 -6.01
N GLY A 349 -6.85 -20.55 -7.32
CA GLY A 349 -6.65 -21.86 -7.93
C GLY A 349 -5.24 -22.43 -7.70
N LEU A 350 -4.21 -21.60 -7.85
CA LEU A 350 -2.82 -21.99 -7.59
C LEU A 350 -2.59 -22.40 -6.13
N LEU A 351 -3.10 -21.61 -5.17
CA LEU A 351 -3.01 -21.91 -3.75
C LEU A 351 -3.74 -23.21 -3.38
N MET A 352 -4.91 -23.44 -3.95
CA MET A 352 -5.68 -24.66 -3.75
C MET A 352 -4.94 -25.89 -4.30
N PHE A 353 -4.27 -25.75 -5.45
CA PHE A 353 -3.47 -26.81 -6.04
C PHE A 353 -2.27 -27.20 -5.17
N TRP A 354 -1.56 -26.21 -4.61
CA TRP A 354 -0.37 -26.42 -3.79
C TRP A 354 -0.68 -26.97 -2.39
N PHE A 355 -1.64 -26.36 -1.70
CA PHE A 355 -1.84 -26.62 -0.27
C PHE A 355 -2.95 -27.64 0.01
N ARG A 356 -3.83 -27.92 -0.96
CA ARG A 356 -4.94 -28.89 -0.87
C ARG A 356 -5.59 -28.92 0.52
N PRO A 357 -6.23 -27.83 0.96
CA PRO A 357 -6.80 -27.78 2.31
C PRO A 357 -7.81 -28.92 2.48
N GLY A 358 -7.54 -29.78 3.47
CA GLY A 358 -8.46 -30.85 3.84
C GLY A 358 -9.80 -30.32 4.36
N LYS A 359 -10.74 -31.22 4.63
CA LYS A 359 -11.99 -30.86 5.31
C LYS A 359 -11.72 -30.76 6.80
N PHE A 360 -11.73 -29.55 7.36
CA PHE A 360 -11.70 -29.33 8.80
C PHE A 360 -12.77 -28.29 9.19
N ALA A 361 -13.31 -28.43 10.39
CA ALA A 361 -14.28 -27.49 10.94
C ALA A 361 -13.57 -26.16 11.22
N LEU A 362 -14.17 -25.06 10.75
CA LEU A 362 -13.68 -23.72 11.02
C LEU A 362 -14.14 -23.31 12.44
N PRO A 363 -13.28 -22.66 13.23
CA PRO A 363 -13.73 -22.05 14.47
C PRO A 363 -14.75 -20.94 14.16
N ILE A 364 -15.76 -20.80 15.02
CA ILE A 364 -16.81 -19.79 14.85
C ILE A 364 -16.18 -18.40 14.92
N ILE A 365 -16.37 -17.60 13.86
CA ILE A 365 -15.93 -16.21 13.82
C ILE A 365 -17.03 -15.37 14.48
N PRO A 366 -16.81 -14.77 15.66
CA PRO A 366 -17.84 -13.99 16.33
C PRO A 366 -18.20 -12.77 15.47
N SER A 367 -19.49 -12.64 15.14
CA SER A 367 -20.02 -11.54 14.33
C SER A 367 -20.74 -10.51 15.22
N HIS A 368 -19.99 -9.80 16.06
CA HIS A 368 -20.53 -8.58 16.68
C HIS A 368 -20.39 -7.42 15.71
N VAL A 369 -21.45 -7.16 14.95
CA VAL A 369 -21.58 -5.94 14.14
C VAL A 369 -22.27 -4.90 15.02
N GLU A 370 -21.53 -3.88 15.46
CA GLU A 370 -22.14 -2.73 16.12
C GLU A 370 -23.06 -1.99 15.15
N ALA A 371 -24.15 -1.42 15.66
CA ALA A 371 -25.08 -0.64 14.84
C ALA A 371 -24.39 0.65 14.34
N PHE A 372 -24.57 0.96 13.05
CA PHE A 372 -24.00 2.18 12.48
C PHE A 372 -24.58 3.44 13.14
N THR A 373 -23.70 4.24 13.71
CA THR A 373 -23.98 5.58 14.26
C THR A 373 -23.88 6.68 13.20
N ALA A 374 -24.35 7.89 13.50
CA ALA A 374 -24.31 9.03 12.58
C ALA A 374 -22.94 9.33 11.94
N PRO A 375 -21.79 9.25 12.68
CA PRO A 375 -20.45 9.33 12.09
C PRO A 375 -20.20 8.36 10.93
N HIS A 376 -20.67 7.11 11.04
CA HIS A 376 -20.49 6.10 10.00
C HIS A 376 -21.20 6.48 8.70
N TYR A 377 -22.45 6.95 8.80
CA TYR A 377 -23.21 7.41 7.64
C TYR A 377 -22.58 8.65 6.98
N LEU A 378 -22.04 9.58 7.78
CA LEU A 378 -21.32 10.73 7.24
C LEU A 378 -20.07 10.31 6.46
N ILE A 379 -19.30 9.35 7.00
CA ILE A 379 -18.12 8.79 6.31
C ILE A 379 -18.52 8.12 5.00
N LEU A 380 -19.48 7.19 5.05
CA LEU A 380 -19.96 6.45 3.87
C LEU A 380 -20.54 7.40 2.81
N GLY A 381 -21.33 8.38 3.22
CA GLY A 381 -21.90 9.40 2.33
C GLY A 381 -20.82 10.25 1.67
N THR A 382 -19.83 10.71 2.43
CA THR A 382 -18.71 11.51 1.91
C THR A 382 -17.87 10.71 0.91
N VAL A 383 -17.58 9.44 1.21
CA VAL A 383 -16.87 8.53 0.30
C VAL A 383 -17.68 8.31 -0.98
N ALA A 384 -18.97 8.01 -0.88
CA ALA A 384 -19.84 7.80 -2.03
C ALA A 384 -19.94 9.03 -2.93
N VAL A 385 -20.09 10.23 -2.34
CA VAL A 385 -20.10 11.50 -3.08
C VAL A 385 -18.77 11.75 -3.77
N THR A 386 -17.65 11.57 -3.05
CA THR A 386 -16.30 11.79 -3.62
C THR A 386 -16.05 10.88 -4.83
N ILE A 387 -16.35 9.58 -4.70
CA ILE A 387 -16.20 8.61 -5.80
C ILE A 387 -17.12 8.97 -6.97
N SER A 388 -18.37 9.37 -6.69
CA SER A 388 -19.31 9.78 -7.73
C SER A 388 -18.80 10.98 -8.53
N LEU A 389 -18.19 11.96 -7.85
CA LEU A 389 -17.58 13.13 -8.49
C LEU A 389 -16.35 12.76 -9.32
N TRP A 390 -15.48 11.86 -8.85
CA TRP A 390 -14.34 11.37 -9.64
C TRP A 390 -14.77 10.62 -10.90
N CYS A 391 -15.88 9.87 -10.82
CA CYS A 391 -16.42 9.15 -11.98
C CYS A 391 -17.15 10.06 -12.97
N TRP A 392 -17.51 11.29 -12.58
CA TRP A 392 -18.33 12.20 -13.38
C TRP A 392 -17.48 13.26 -14.11
N LYS A 393 -17.20 13.01 -15.41
CA LYS A 393 -16.33 13.89 -16.24
C LYS A 393 -16.65 15.40 -16.16
N PRO A 394 -17.92 15.86 -16.30
CA PRO A 394 -18.28 17.25 -16.08
C PRO A 394 -17.86 17.81 -14.72
N ALA A 395 -18.01 17.05 -13.63
CA ALA A 395 -17.60 17.49 -12.30
C ALA A 395 -16.08 17.68 -12.22
N VAL A 396 -15.30 16.75 -12.79
CA VAL A 396 -13.84 16.88 -12.89
C VAL A 396 -13.44 18.09 -13.72
N ALA A 397 -14.14 18.37 -14.83
CA ALA A 397 -13.89 19.54 -15.66
C ALA A 397 -14.18 20.87 -14.92
N ILE A 398 -15.24 20.93 -14.11
CA ILE A 398 -15.58 22.11 -13.30
C ILE A 398 -14.58 22.30 -12.15
N ALA A 399 -14.22 21.21 -11.47
CA ALA A 399 -13.25 21.24 -10.38
C ALA A 399 -11.81 21.52 -10.86
N GLY A 400 -11.53 21.33 -12.16
CA GLY A 400 -10.21 21.48 -12.77
C GLY A 400 -9.31 20.26 -12.63
N SER A 401 -9.44 19.49 -11.53
CA SER A 401 -8.72 18.22 -11.36
C SER A 401 -9.36 17.29 -10.32
N GLU A 402 -9.03 16.00 -10.40
CA GLU A 402 -9.44 14.99 -9.41
C GLU A 402 -8.84 15.25 -8.02
N GLY A 403 -7.66 15.88 -7.96
CA GLY A 403 -7.01 16.27 -6.71
C GLY A 403 -7.77 17.34 -5.94
N ILE A 404 -8.43 18.28 -6.64
CA ILE A 404 -9.26 19.29 -5.98
C ILE A 404 -10.52 18.66 -5.38
N ILE A 405 -11.14 17.71 -6.09
CA ILE A 405 -12.28 16.93 -5.55
C ILE A 405 -11.86 16.17 -4.29
N ALA A 406 -10.62 15.67 -4.24
CA ALA A 406 -10.06 14.95 -3.10
C ALA A 406 -9.92 15.80 -1.83
N CYS A 407 -10.05 17.13 -1.91
CA CYS A 407 -10.14 18.00 -0.74
C CYS A 407 -11.46 17.85 0.02
N LEU A 408 -12.53 17.37 -0.63
CA LEU A 408 -13.84 17.20 0.00
C LEU A 408 -13.81 16.30 1.25
N PRO A 409 -13.26 15.06 1.23
CA PRO A 409 -13.15 14.25 2.43
C PRO A 409 -12.27 14.89 3.51
N ILE A 410 -11.24 15.65 3.12
CA ILE A 410 -10.39 16.38 4.08
C ILE A 410 -11.24 17.43 4.82
N LEU A 411 -11.96 18.27 4.07
CA LEU A 411 -12.80 19.33 4.64
C LEU A 411 -13.90 18.75 5.52
N VAL A 412 -14.58 17.67 5.08
CA VAL A 412 -15.65 17.06 5.85
C VAL A 412 -15.11 16.37 7.10
N PHE A 413 -14.10 15.51 6.99
CA PHE A 413 -13.64 14.69 8.11
C PHE A 413 -12.88 15.50 9.16
N TYR A 414 -11.99 16.40 8.76
CA TYR A 414 -11.27 17.25 9.72
C TYR A 414 -12.12 18.44 10.17
N GLY A 415 -12.94 19.02 9.29
CA GLY A 415 -13.80 20.15 9.63
C GLY A 415 -14.95 19.78 10.58
N SER A 416 -15.48 18.56 10.50
CA SER A 416 -16.49 18.06 11.46
C SER A 416 -15.89 17.49 12.74
N GLY A 417 -14.57 17.33 12.83
CA GLY A 417 -13.88 16.73 13.97
C GLY A 417 -13.91 15.19 14.02
N LEU A 418 -14.37 14.50 12.96
CA LEU A 418 -14.26 13.04 12.84
C LEU A 418 -12.78 12.60 12.87
N LEU A 419 -11.93 13.35 12.16
CA LEU A 419 -10.49 13.21 12.21
C LEU A 419 -9.86 14.39 12.96
N SER A 420 -8.86 14.08 13.77
CA SER A 420 -8.14 15.01 14.63
C SER A 420 -6.81 15.43 14.01
N LYS A 421 -6.15 16.43 14.59
CA LYS A 421 -4.77 16.82 14.22
C LYS A 421 -3.79 15.64 14.33
N GLU A 422 -3.97 14.75 15.30
CA GLU A 422 -3.12 13.57 15.46
C GLU A 422 -3.28 12.60 14.29
N ASP A 423 -4.52 12.41 13.82
CA ASP A 423 -4.79 11.57 12.64
C ASP A 423 -4.11 12.13 11.39
N PHE A 424 -4.09 13.47 11.23
CA PHE A 424 -3.34 14.13 10.15
C PHE A 424 -1.82 13.94 10.26
N ASN A 425 -1.27 14.03 11.47
CA ASN A 425 0.15 13.79 11.71
C ASN A 425 0.56 12.33 11.48
N ASN A 426 -0.38 11.40 11.63
CA ASN A 426 -0.18 9.97 11.43
C ASN A 426 -0.35 9.53 9.97
N LEU A 427 -0.70 10.43 9.05
CA LEU A 427 -0.69 10.13 7.61
C LEU A 427 0.74 9.71 7.18
N PRO A 428 0.88 8.85 6.16
CA PRO A 428 2.17 8.36 5.69
C PRO A 428 2.92 9.44 4.88
N TRP A 429 3.36 10.51 5.56
CA TRP A 429 4.06 11.66 4.99
C TRP A 429 5.35 11.27 4.25
N ASN A 430 6.00 10.19 4.68
CA ASN A 430 7.14 9.61 3.97
C ASN A 430 6.78 9.19 2.53
N VAL A 431 5.60 8.61 2.32
CA VAL A 431 5.12 8.20 1.00
C VAL A 431 4.67 9.41 0.19
N ILE A 432 3.95 10.34 0.82
CA ILE A 432 3.51 11.59 0.18
C ILE A 432 4.72 12.37 -0.37
N MET A 433 5.76 12.55 0.46
CA MET A 433 6.99 13.23 0.06
C MET A 433 7.79 12.46 -1.00
N LEU A 434 7.74 11.13 -0.96
CA LEU A 434 8.36 10.28 -1.98
C LEU A 434 7.72 10.51 -3.35
N VAL A 435 6.39 10.51 -3.44
CA VAL A 435 5.68 10.81 -4.69
C VAL A 435 5.95 12.24 -5.13
N ALA A 436 5.92 13.22 -4.22
CA ALA A 436 6.19 14.62 -4.52
C ALA A 436 7.59 14.85 -5.11
N GLY A 437 8.63 14.21 -4.55
CA GLY A 437 9.98 14.26 -5.13
C GLY A 437 10.09 13.49 -6.45
N GLY A 438 9.29 12.43 -6.66
CA GLY A 438 9.14 11.76 -7.95
C GLY A 438 8.55 12.68 -9.03
N VAL A 439 7.51 13.46 -8.70
CA VAL A 439 6.94 14.48 -9.61
C VAL A 439 7.97 15.55 -9.93
N SER A 440 8.71 16.03 -8.93
CA SER A 440 9.81 16.98 -9.13
C SER A 440 10.92 16.42 -10.03
N LEU A 441 11.27 15.14 -9.88
CA LEU A 441 12.23 14.45 -10.76
C LEU A 441 11.70 14.38 -12.20
N GLY A 442 10.44 13.99 -12.38
CA GLY A 442 9.78 13.96 -13.69
C GLY A 442 9.83 15.32 -14.38
N SER A 443 9.46 16.38 -13.65
CA SER A 443 9.52 17.76 -14.13
C SER A 443 10.95 18.19 -14.51
N ALA A 444 11.95 17.83 -13.71
CA ALA A 444 13.36 18.09 -14.01
C ALA A 444 13.83 17.38 -15.29
N VAL A 445 13.38 16.14 -15.47
CA VAL A 445 13.71 15.33 -16.65
C VAL A 445 13.04 15.88 -17.91
N GLU A 446 11.77 16.27 -17.84
CA GLU A 446 11.03 16.90 -18.94
C GLU A 446 11.66 18.25 -19.33
N ALA A 447 11.94 19.11 -18.34
CA ALA A 447 12.56 20.42 -18.55
C ALA A 447 13.96 20.32 -19.16
N SER A 448 14.70 19.25 -18.88
CA SER A 448 16.03 19.00 -19.43
C SER A 448 16.04 18.54 -20.89
N LYS A 449 14.88 18.17 -21.45
CA LYS A 449 14.72 17.56 -22.77
C LYS A 449 15.43 16.21 -22.95
N LEU A 450 15.90 15.60 -21.84
CA LEU A 450 16.53 14.28 -21.84
C LEU A 450 15.66 13.23 -22.54
N LEU A 451 14.40 13.11 -22.13
CA LEU A 451 13.53 12.06 -22.64
C LEU A 451 13.16 12.25 -24.10
N ARG A 452 13.10 13.49 -24.61
CA ARG A 452 12.93 13.75 -26.05
C ARG A 452 14.13 13.28 -26.87
N ILE A 453 15.35 13.50 -26.37
CA ILE A 453 16.59 13.07 -27.04
C ILE A 453 16.67 11.54 -27.06
N VAL A 454 16.47 10.91 -25.90
CA VAL A 454 16.54 9.45 -25.75
C VAL A 454 15.38 8.76 -26.49
N GLY A 455 14.16 9.30 -26.37
CA GLY A 455 12.97 8.79 -27.03
C GLY A 455 13.07 8.82 -28.56
N GLY A 456 13.69 9.84 -29.14
CA GLY A 456 14.00 9.89 -30.58
C GLY A 456 14.92 8.75 -31.03
N ALA A 457 15.97 8.46 -30.25
CA ALA A 457 16.90 7.36 -30.55
C ALA A 457 16.25 5.97 -30.40
N ILE A 458 15.41 5.78 -29.37
CA ILE A 458 14.67 4.54 -29.16
C ILE A 458 13.62 4.34 -30.25
N SER A 459 12.81 5.36 -30.56
CA SER A 459 11.77 5.27 -31.60
C SER A 459 12.33 4.86 -32.96
N GLN A 460 13.50 5.41 -33.33
CA GLN A 460 14.19 5.01 -34.57
C GLN A 460 14.62 3.54 -34.55
N SER A 461 15.14 3.05 -33.43
CA SER A 461 15.56 1.66 -33.22
C SER A 461 14.37 0.68 -33.18
N MET A 462 13.17 1.18 -32.89
CA MET A 462 11.94 0.41 -32.76
C MET A 462 11.00 0.52 -33.97
N SER A 463 11.44 1.12 -35.07
CA SER A 463 10.65 1.48 -36.28
C SER A 463 9.98 0.32 -37.06
N GLY A 464 9.93 -0.90 -36.51
CA GLY A 464 9.17 -2.04 -37.02
C GLY A 464 8.59 -2.97 -35.94
N ALA A 465 8.72 -2.62 -34.66
CA ALA A 465 8.20 -3.43 -33.56
C ALA A 465 6.71 -3.15 -33.34
N SER A 466 5.90 -4.19 -33.11
CA SER A 466 4.49 -4.01 -32.76
C SER A 466 4.36 -3.43 -31.34
N LEU A 467 3.32 -2.63 -31.10
CA LEU A 467 3.03 -2.06 -29.77
C LEU A 467 2.99 -3.13 -28.68
N TRP A 468 2.42 -4.30 -29.00
CA TRP A 468 2.38 -5.45 -28.08
C TRP A 468 3.79 -5.96 -27.72
N MET A 469 4.70 -6.05 -28.69
CA MET A 469 6.09 -6.47 -28.46
C MET A 469 6.81 -5.47 -27.56
N VAL A 470 6.64 -4.17 -27.82
CA VAL A 470 7.20 -3.08 -26.98
C VAL A 470 6.69 -3.22 -25.54
N THR A 471 5.36 -3.33 -25.38
CA THR A 471 4.73 -3.49 -24.06
C THR A 471 5.26 -4.72 -23.33
N THR A 472 5.42 -5.83 -24.04
CA THR A 472 5.89 -7.11 -23.47
C THR A 472 7.31 -7.01 -22.96
N VAL A 473 8.23 -6.46 -23.77
CA VAL A 473 9.64 -6.31 -23.39
C VAL A 473 9.78 -5.44 -22.14
N PHE A 474 9.11 -4.28 -22.11
CA PHE A 474 9.15 -3.39 -20.95
C PHE A 474 8.46 -3.98 -19.72
N SER A 475 7.34 -4.69 -19.89
CA SER A 475 6.67 -5.38 -18.79
C SER A 475 7.57 -6.46 -18.19
N CYS A 476 8.22 -7.28 -19.01
CA CYS A 476 9.21 -8.28 -18.58
C CYS A 476 10.37 -7.65 -17.82
N PHE A 477 10.90 -6.52 -18.32
CA PHE A 477 11.94 -5.77 -17.62
C PHE A 477 11.47 -5.28 -16.24
N ILE A 478 10.28 -4.70 -16.16
CA ILE A 478 9.68 -4.25 -14.89
C ILE A 478 9.47 -5.41 -13.93
N PHE A 479 8.98 -6.57 -14.38
CA PHE A 479 8.80 -7.72 -13.50
C PHE A 479 10.10 -8.16 -12.84
N ILE A 480 11.22 -8.13 -13.57
CA ILE A 480 12.53 -8.49 -13.05
C ILE A 480 13.01 -7.44 -12.05
N VAL A 481 13.02 -6.16 -12.46
CA VAL A 481 13.53 -5.07 -11.63
C VAL A 481 12.70 -4.87 -10.36
N SER A 482 11.37 -4.89 -10.51
CA SER A 482 10.43 -4.73 -9.40
C SER A 482 10.30 -5.95 -8.51
N SER A 483 10.77 -7.13 -8.95
CA SER A 483 10.89 -8.28 -8.07
C SER A 483 12.15 -8.22 -7.21
N ALA A 484 13.24 -7.65 -7.74
CA ALA A 484 14.51 -7.49 -7.04
C ALA A 484 14.53 -6.27 -6.11
N THR A 485 13.78 -5.23 -6.46
CA THR A 485 13.62 -3.99 -5.69
C THR A 485 12.19 -3.87 -5.16
N SER A 486 11.75 -2.68 -4.74
CA SER A 486 10.36 -2.44 -4.33
C SER A 486 9.51 -1.88 -5.47
N HIS A 487 8.20 -2.14 -5.43
CA HIS A 487 7.22 -1.65 -6.42
C HIS A 487 7.32 -0.13 -6.62
N THR A 488 7.37 0.60 -5.51
CA THR A 488 7.43 2.07 -5.53
C THR A 488 8.73 2.55 -6.17
N VAL A 489 9.88 1.96 -5.79
CA VAL A 489 11.18 2.38 -6.35
C VAL A 489 11.25 2.11 -7.85
N SER A 490 10.80 0.92 -8.28
CA SER A 490 10.72 0.59 -9.71
C SER A 490 9.82 1.56 -10.48
N ALA A 491 8.67 1.94 -9.90
CA ALA A 491 7.77 2.88 -10.53
C ALA A 491 8.39 4.27 -10.75
N ILE A 492 9.10 4.81 -9.75
CA ILE A 492 9.70 6.15 -9.91
C ILE A 492 10.82 6.15 -10.95
N ILE A 493 11.56 5.05 -11.06
CA ILE A 493 12.67 4.94 -12.02
C ILE A 493 12.15 4.71 -13.45
N ILE A 494 11.19 3.80 -13.62
CA ILE A 494 10.84 3.28 -14.94
C ILE A 494 9.65 4.02 -15.58
N LEU A 495 8.64 4.45 -14.81
CA LEU A 495 7.42 5.01 -15.39
C LEU A 495 7.62 6.34 -16.15
N PRO A 496 8.46 7.29 -15.69
CA PRO A 496 8.74 8.50 -16.46
C PRO A 496 9.36 8.19 -17.83
N LEU A 497 10.25 7.18 -17.89
CA LEU A 497 10.83 6.72 -19.16
C LEU A 497 9.75 6.12 -20.08
N LEU A 498 8.84 5.32 -19.53
CA LEU A 498 7.73 4.73 -20.28
C LEU A 498 6.73 5.77 -20.80
N ALA A 499 6.52 6.87 -20.08
CA ALA A 499 5.66 7.96 -20.53
C ALA A 499 6.14 8.54 -21.86
N GLU A 500 7.44 8.75 -21.99
CA GLU A 500 8.04 9.39 -23.17
C GLU A 500 8.27 8.43 -24.33
N ILE A 501 8.67 7.18 -24.04
CA ILE A 501 8.68 6.12 -25.06
C ILE A 501 7.25 5.93 -25.60
N GLY A 502 6.28 5.88 -24.70
CA GLY A 502 4.86 5.81 -25.04
C GLY A 502 4.37 7.01 -25.84
N ALA A 503 4.79 8.23 -25.50
CA ALA A 503 4.47 9.43 -26.26
C ALA A 503 5.06 9.37 -27.69
N GLY A 504 6.30 8.87 -27.83
CA GLY A 504 6.97 8.70 -29.12
C GLY A 504 6.28 7.70 -30.06
N ILE A 505 5.60 6.68 -29.51
CA ILE A 505 4.82 5.69 -30.27
C ILE A 505 3.31 5.99 -30.30
N GLY A 506 2.85 7.07 -29.64
CA GLY A 506 1.45 7.48 -29.58
C GLY A 506 0.58 6.80 -28.51
N HIS A 507 1.15 5.98 -27.62
CA HIS A 507 0.45 5.22 -26.57
C HIS A 507 1.07 5.41 -25.16
N PRO A 508 1.17 6.66 -24.63
CA PRO A 508 1.75 6.92 -23.31
C PRO A 508 0.94 6.32 -22.17
N ARG A 509 -0.40 6.36 -22.26
CA ARG A 509 -1.29 5.83 -21.22
C ARG A 509 -1.15 4.33 -21.07
N LEU A 510 -1.10 3.59 -22.19
CA LEU A 510 -0.89 2.14 -22.18
C LEU A 510 0.46 1.76 -21.56
N MET A 511 1.54 2.44 -21.94
CA MET A 511 2.88 2.16 -21.41
C MET A 511 2.98 2.42 -19.90
N VAL A 512 2.51 3.59 -19.45
CA VAL A 512 2.65 4.00 -18.05
C VAL A 512 1.72 3.21 -17.14
N MET A 513 0.44 3.07 -17.51
CA MET A 513 -0.51 2.28 -16.73
C MET A 513 -0.08 0.81 -16.71
N GLY A 514 0.26 0.23 -17.86
CA GLY A 514 0.77 -1.14 -17.95
C GLY A 514 2.01 -1.35 -17.06
N GLY A 515 2.95 -0.39 -17.07
CA GLY A 515 4.12 -0.44 -16.21
C GLY A 515 3.80 -0.38 -14.71
N ALA A 516 2.83 0.45 -14.30
CA ALA A 516 2.41 0.57 -12.91
C ALA A 516 1.72 -0.71 -12.41
N LEU A 517 0.87 -1.31 -13.24
CA LEU A 517 0.24 -2.60 -12.97
C LEU A 517 1.30 -3.72 -12.91
N ALA A 518 2.31 -3.67 -13.78
CA ALA A 518 3.42 -4.63 -13.78
C ALA A 518 4.24 -4.55 -12.49
N CYS A 519 4.51 -3.34 -11.97
CA CYS A 519 5.16 -3.15 -10.67
C CYS A 519 4.37 -3.86 -9.56
N SER A 520 3.05 -3.64 -9.49
CA SER A 520 2.18 -4.25 -8.47
C SER A 520 2.12 -5.78 -8.54
N CYS A 521 2.32 -6.33 -9.74
CA CYS A 521 2.34 -7.76 -10.00
C CYS A 521 3.67 -8.45 -9.67
N ALA A 522 4.75 -7.70 -9.40
CA ALA A 522 6.09 -8.25 -9.14
C ALA A 522 6.22 -8.74 -7.69
N MET A 523 5.83 -9.99 -7.44
CA MET A 523 5.66 -10.54 -6.08
C MET A 523 6.58 -11.74 -5.79
N ALA A 524 7.68 -11.87 -6.54
CA ALA A 524 8.56 -13.03 -6.50
C ALA A 524 9.36 -13.18 -5.21
N LEU A 525 9.75 -12.09 -4.55
CA LEU A 525 10.63 -12.13 -3.37
C LEU A 525 9.93 -11.59 -2.11
N PRO A 526 10.35 -12.01 -0.90
CA PRO A 526 9.82 -11.46 0.36
C PRO A 526 9.95 -9.94 0.45
N VAL A 527 11.08 -9.42 -0.04
CA VAL A 527 11.42 -7.99 -0.01
C VAL A 527 10.80 -7.19 -1.15
N SER A 528 10.18 -7.85 -2.14
CA SER A 528 9.65 -7.14 -3.31
C SER A 528 8.45 -6.26 -2.98
N SER A 529 7.72 -6.62 -1.92
CA SER A 529 6.52 -5.91 -1.50
C SER A 529 6.28 -6.01 0.00
N PHE A 530 5.58 -5.02 0.54
CA PHE A 530 5.21 -5.02 1.95
C PHE A 530 4.25 -6.17 2.33
N PRO A 531 3.21 -6.53 1.54
CA PRO A 531 2.40 -7.71 1.82
C PRO A 531 3.19 -8.99 2.01
N ASN A 532 4.21 -9.22 1.17
CA ASN A 532 5.07 -10.40 1.28
C ASN A 532 5.85 -10.39 2.60
N THR A 533 6.45 -9.24 2.95
CA THR A 533 7.19 -9.08 4.22
C THR A 533 6.27 -9.21 5.43
N ALA A 534 5.06 -8.63 5.37
CA ALA A 534 4.06 -8.69 6.43
C ALA A 534 3.59 -10.12 6.69
N ALA A 535 3.45 -10.95 5.65
CA ALA A 535 3.10 -12.36 5.80
C ALA A 535 4.23 -13.21 6.40
N VAL A 536 5.49 -12.97 6.01
CA VAL A 536 6.65 -13.68 6.59
C VAL A 536 6.88 -13.32 8.06
N SER A 537 6.54 -12.09 8.43
CA SER A 537 6.73 -11.58 9.80
C SER A 537 5.68 -12.08 10.79
N VAL A 538 4.70 -12.89 10.35
CA VAL A 538 3.68 -13.45 11.25
C VAL A 538 4.28 -14.62 12.05
N GLU A 539 4.28 -14.46 13.37
CA GLU A 539 4.83 -15.40 14.33
C GLU A 539 3.75 -16.12 15.14
N ASN A 540 4.04 -17.37 15.53
CA ASN A 540 3.22 -18.14 16.45
C ASN A 540 3.51 -17.76 17.92
N GLU A 541 2.80 -18.38 18.87
CA GLU A 541 2.95 -18.10 20.31
C GLU A 541 4.36 -18.38 20.86
N LEU A 542 5.14 -19.19 20.16
CA LEU A 542 6.52 -19.56 20.50
C LEU A 542 7.55 -18.63 19.83
N GLY A 543 7.11 -17.56 19.14
CA GLY A 543 7.99 -16.64 18.41
C GLY A 543 8.57 -17.21 17.11
N LYS A 544 8.02 -18.32 16.60
CA LYS A 544 8.44 -18.93 15.33
C LYS A 544 7.55 -18.46 14.20
N GLN A 545 8.15 -18.05 13.09
CA GLN A 545 7.43 -17.62 11.89
C GLN A 545 6.62 -18.77 11.26
N TYR A 546 5.39 -18.48 10.85
CA TYR A 546 4.54 -19.44 10.14
C TYR A 546 5.04 -19.72 8.72
N LEU A 547 5.54 -18.68 8.04
CA LEU A 547 6.07 -18.76 6.69
C LEU A 547 7.59 -18.66 6.70
N GLN A 548 8.23 -19.41 5.81
CA GLN A 548 9.64 -19.25 5.50
C GLN A 548 9.80 -18.38 4.24
N PRO A 549 10.91 -17.63 4.09
CA PRO A 549 11.19 -16.88 2.86
C PRO A 549 11.09 -17.73 1.58
N SER A 550 11.45 -19.01 1.66
CA SER A 550 11.35 -19.96 0.54
C SER A 550 9.90 -20.28 0.14
N ASP A 551 8.94 -20.19 1.06
CA ASP A 551 7.51 -20.37 0.77
C ASP A 551 7.01 -19.23 -0.14
N ILE A 552 7.43 -17.99 0.14
CA ILE A 552 7.14 -16.81 -0.70
C ILE A 552 7.79 -16.95 -2.06
N VAL A 553 9.06 -17.35 -2.15
CA VAL A 553 9.76 -17.44 -3.45
C VAL A 553 9.09 -18.44 -4.38
N LYS A 554 8.75 -19.63 -3.88
CA LYS A 554 8.13 -20.69 -4.68
C LYS A 554 6.79 -20.25 -5.27
N LEU A 555 5.91 -19.67 -4.44
CA LEU A 555 4.59 -19.24 -4.87
C LEU A 555 4.63 -17.91 -5.62
N GLY A 556 5.43 -16.96 -5.13
CA GLY A 556 5.55 -15.60 -5.64
C GLY A 556 6.08 -15.55 -7.06
N VAL A 557 7.08 -16.38 -7.41
CA VAL A 557 7.59 -16.49 -8.79
C VAL A 557 6.48 -16.98 -9.72
N GLN A 558 5.78 -18.04 -9.35
CA GLN A 558 4.68 -18.59 -10.15
C GLN A 558 3.56 -17.57 -10.34
N MET A 559 3.17 -16.89 -9.26
CA MET A 559 2.13 -15.87 -9.34
C MET A 559 2.58 -14.65 -10.14
N THR A 560 3.85 -14.26 -10.06
CA THR A 560 4.40 -13.18 -10.91
C THR A 560 4.28 -13.55 -12.39
N VAL A 561 4.57 -14.80 -12.78
CA VAL A 561 4.41 -15.28 -14.16
C VAL A 561 2.94 -15.29 -14.60
N ILE A 562 2.03 -15.72 -13.73
CA ILE A 562 0.58 -15.70 -14.01
C ILE A 562 0.12 -14.26 -14.22
N CYS A 563 0.42 -13.36 -13.29
CA CYS A 563 0.06 -11.95 -13.40
C CYS A 563 0.69 -11.31 -14.64
N ALA A 564 1.96 -11.62 -14.95
CA ALA A 564 2.62 -11.16 -16.16
C ALA A 564 1.88 -11.58 -17.43
N SER A 565 1.52 -12.87 -17.51
CA SER A 565 0.79 -13.42 -18.65
C SER A 565 -0.57 -12.75 -18.81
N VAL A 566 -1.30 -12.57 -17.71
CA VAL A 566 -2.62 -11.93 -17.70
C VAL A 566 -2.53 -10.45 -18.07
N LEU A 567 -1.53 -9.72 -17.57
CA LEU A 567 -1.32 -8.31 -17.90
C LEU A 567 -0.94 -8.12 -19.38
N ILE A 568 0.01 -8.90 -19.89
CA ILE A 568 0.50 -8.81 -21.28
C ILE A 568 -0.55 -9.24 -22.30
N SER A 569 -1.47 -10.12 -21.92
CA SER A 569 -2.57 -10.57 -22.79
C SER A 569 -3.85 -9.76 -22.56
N PHE A 570 -4.61 -10.12 -21.52
CA PHE A 570 -5.91 -9.55 -21.21
C PHE A 570 -5.83 -8.06 -20.85
N GLY A 571 -4.84 -7.68 -20.03
CA GLY A 571 -4.62 -6.28 -19.65
C GLY A 571 -4.30 -5.39 -20.86
N PHE A 572 -3.37 -5.83 -21.71
CA PHE A 572 -3.08 -5.16 -22.98
C PHE A 572 -4.32 -5.04 -23.86
N GLY A 573 -5.07 -6.12 -24.04
CA GLY A 573 -6.29 -6.13 -24.85
C GLY A 573 -7.33 -5.14 -24.37
N ILE A 574 -7.62 -5.09 -23.06
CA ILE A 574 -8.57 -4.12 -22.49
C ILE A 574 -8.06 -2.68 -22.69
N MET A 575 -6.80 -2.41 -22.36
CA MET A 575 -6.22 -1.06 -22.54
C MET A 575 -6.33 -0.60 -24.00
N TYR A 576 -5.94 -1.47 -24.93
CA TYR A 576 -6.01 -1.16 -26.36
C TYR A 576 -7.44 -0.91 -26.84
N LEU A 577 -8.41 -1.73 -26.42
CA LEU A 577 -9.84 -1.55 -26.76
C LEU A 577 -10.43 -0.26 -26.18
N MET A 578 -9.93 0.21 -25.04
CA MET A 578 -10.32 1.48 -24.43
C MET A 578 -9.58 2.69 -25.02
N GLY A 579 -8.76 2.47 -26.06
CA GLY A 579 -8.04 3.51 -26.79
C GLY A 579 -6.90 4.14 -25.98
N PHE A 580 -6.20 3.36 -25.15
CA PHE A 580 -5.02 3.79 -24.39
C PHE A 580 -3.74 3.85 -25.22
#